data_AF-A0A9N6WTB6-F1
#
_entry.id   AF-A0A9N6WTB6-F1
#
_cell.length_a   1.000
_cell.length_b   1.000
_cell.length_c   1.000
_cell.angle_alpha   90.00
_cell.angle_beta   90.00
_cell.angle_gamma   90.00
#
_symmetry.space_group_name_H-M   'P 1'
#
loop_
_entity.id
_entity.type
_entity.pdbx_description
1 polymer ?
#
loop_
_entity_poly.entity_id
_entity_poly.type
_entity_poly.pdbx_seq_one_letter_code
_entity_poly.pdbx_strand_id
1 'polypeptide(L)'
;MPHFSVCSPLPDPEEFLHCLLSQTLRAEPFLKLSSGQEAYHHQLFVEKDEKLIMPTVQQLFEQSFLASGIKLKEVHSHKKRMTHEANALKVPTDFTVLQEHCVIPRLYMELFAVVCIATSHYVTFVKSGPGPDAPWCFFDSMADRKGEQNGYNIPEVVLCPDLGRWLAEDWDKQLLSSSQSTMPDYIKRLFSDAYMCLYQSPDLLMYR
;
A
#
# COMPACT_ATOMS: atom_id res chain seq x y z
N MET A 1 -41.43 4.79 4.56
CA MET A 1 -40.20 4.37 3.86
C MET A 1 -39.26 5.56 3.88
N PRO A 2 -38.18 5.60 4.69
CA PRO A 2 -37.27 6.72 4.61
C PRO A 2 -36.44 6.56 3.33
N HIS A 3 -36.62 7.52 2.42
CA HIS A 3 -35.71 7.76 1.31
C HIS A 3 -34.38 8.23 1.91
N PHE A 4 -33.35 7.39 1.86
CA PHE A 4 -31.97 7.84 2.06
C PHE A 4 -31.48 8.43 0.75
N SER A 5 -31.72 9.72 0.57
CA SER A 5 -30.99 10.54 -0.40
C SER A 5 -30.10 11.50 0.39
N VAL A 6 -28.88 11.05 0.66
CA VAL A 6 -27.78 11.90 1.10
C VAL A 6 -26.61 11.55 0.18
N CYS A 7 -26.40 12.36 -0.85
CA CYS A 7 -25.09 12.46 -1.47
C CYS A 7 -24.20 13.18 -0.44
N SER A 8 -23.62 12.40 0.47
CA SER A 8 -22.48 12.84 1.25
C SER A 8 -21.35 13.17 0.26
N PRO A 9 -20.43 14.12 0.54
CA PRO A 9 -19.16 14.14 -0.15
C PRO A 9 -18.55 12.73 -0.11
N LEU A 10 -17.87 12.30 -1.19
CA LEU A 10 -17.19 11.00 -1.18
C LEU A 10 -16.33 10.95 0.09
N PRO A 11 -16.61 10.03 1.04
CA PRO A 11 -15.82 9.94 2.24
C PRO A 11 -14.40 9.54 1.87
N ASP A 12 -13.42 10.13 2.55
CA ASP A 12 -12.02 9.76 2.35
C ASP A 12 -11.83 8.25 2.64
N PRO A 13 -11.03 7.52 1.83
CA PRO A 13 -10.85 6.08 1.99
C PRO A 13 -10.45 5.66 3.41
N GLU A 14 -9.69 6.49 4.12
CA GLU A 14 -9.27 6.30 5.50
C GLU A 14 -10.47 6.34 6.47
N GLU A 15 -11.38 7.29 6.30
CA GLU A 15 -12.59 7.42 7.11
C GLU A 15 -13.52 6.23 6.87
N PHE A 16 -13.66 5.83 5.60
CA PHE A 16 -14.43 4.65 5.23
C PHE A 16 -13.83 3.38 5.86
N LEU A 17 -12.52 3.17 5.74
CA LEU A 17 -11.82 2.03 6.34
C LEU A 17 -11.98 2.00 7.85
N HIS A 18 -11.82 3.15 8.52
CA HIS A 18 -11.99 3.24 9.96
C HIS A 18 -13.42 2.91 10.38
N CYS A 19 -14.43 3.48 9.72
CA CYS A 19 -15.84 3.20 9.99
C CYS A 19 -16.19 1.72 9.80
N LEU A 20 -15.75 1.14 8.68
CA LEU A 20 -16.00 -0.25 8.36
C LEU A 20 -15.32 -1.20 9.35
N LEU A 21 -14.00 -1.07 9.54
CA LEU A 21 -13.22 -1.99 10.34
C LEU A 21 -13.48 -1.81 11.84
N SER A 22 -13.43 -0.58 12.34
CA SER A 22 -13.55 -0.29 13.76
C SER A 22 -14.98 -0.37 14.26
N GLN A 23 -15.90 0.34 13.61
CA GLN A 23 -17.24 0.54 14.14
C GLN A 23 -18.19 -0.59 13.75
N THR A 24 -18.11 -1.03 12.48
CA THR A 24 -19.02 -2.04 11.94
C THR A 24 -18.53 -3.45 12.24
N LEU A 25 -17.31 -3.77 11.83
CA LEU A 25 -16.75 -5.12 11.95
C LEU A 25 -16.08 -5.40 13.29
N ARG A 26 -15.73 -4.35 14.05
CA ARG A 26 -14.97 -4.46 15.32
C ARG A 26 -13.68 -5.26 15.17
N ALA A 27 -13.00 -5.09 14.03
CA ALA A 27 -11.71 -5.70 13.77
C ALA A 27 -10.64 -5.10 14.69
N GLU A 28 -9.57 -5.85 14.95
CA GLU A 28 -8.39 -5.28 15.61
C GLU A 28 -7.56 -4.49 14.60
N PRO A 29 -6.93 -3.36 15.01
CA PRO A 29 -5.98 -2.65 14.17
C PRO A 29 -4.81 -3.55 13.76
N PHE A 30 -4.46 -3.52 12.48
CA PHE A 30 -3.40 -4.37 11.93
C PHE A 30 -2.00 -3.75 12.04
N LEU A 31 -1.88 -2.44 12.32
CA LEU A 31 -0.61 -1.79 12.64
C LEU A 31 -0.57 -1.41 14.11
N LYS A 32 0.46 -1.86 14.81
CA LYS A 32 0.78 -1.42 16.18
C LYS A 32 2.17 -0.82 16.18
N LEU A 33 2.29 0.44 16.57
CA LEU A 33 3.54 1.20 16.57
C LEU A 33 4.19 1.20 17.95
N SER A 34 5.51 1.40 17.99
CA SER A 34 6.29 1.52 19.22
C SER A 34 5.90 2.73 20.06
N SER A 35 5.26 3.73 19.46
CA SER A 35 4.65 4.88 20.15
C SER A 35 3.41 4.52 20.96
N GLY A 36 2.89 3.29 20.83
CA GLY A 36 1.62 2.86 21.44
C GLY A 36 0.39 3.17 20.58
N GLN A 37 0.56 3.83 19.43
CA GLN A 37 -0.52 4.06 18.48
C GLN A 37 -0.88 2.77 17.73
N GLU A 38 -2.18 2.54 17.57
CA GLU A 38 -2.75 1.44 16.78
C GLU A 38 -3.58 2.02 15.63
N ALA A 39 -3.43 1.48 14.42
CA ALA A 39 -4.06 2.03 13.23
C ALA A 39 -4.37 0.97 12.15
N TYR A 40 -5.28 1.33 11.24
CA TYR A 40 -5.63 0.56 10.04
C TYR A 40 -4.96 1.12 8.77
N HIS A 41 -4.00 2.03 8.89
CA HIS A 41 -3.16 2.50 7.79
C HIS A 41 -2.01 3.28 8.41
N HIS A 42 -0.96 3.52 7.62
CA HIS A 42 0.12 4.41 8.01
C HIS A 42 0.25 5.52 6.98
N GLN A 43 0.13 6.76 7.43
CA GLN A 43 0.37 7.93 6.60
C GLN A 43 1.87 8.21 6.53
N LEU A 44 2.39 8.34 5.31
CA LEU A 44 3.78 8.65 5.07
C LEU A 44 4.00 10.15 5.26
N PHE A 45 4.92 10.51 6.15
CA PHE A 45 5.39 11.88 6.34
C PHE A 45 6.83 11.96 5.85
N VAL A 46 7.02 12.57 4.67
CA VAL A 46 8.33 12.63 4.02
C VAL A 46 8.63 14.07 3.64
N GLU A 47 9.85 14.51 3.94
CA GLU A 47 10.37 15.80 3.47
C GLU A 47 10.85 15.65 2.03
N LYS A 48 10.60 16.68 1.21
CA LYS A 48 11.02 16.66 -0.19
C LYS A 48 12.56 16.60 -0.28
N ASP A 49 13.08 15.50 -0.82
CA ASP A 49 14.48 15.36 -1.18
C ASP A 49 14.65 15.60 -2.69
N GLU A 50 15.28 16.71 -3.07
CA GLU A 50 15.51 17.08 -4.48
C GLU A 50 16.45 16.11 -5.22
N LYS A 51 17.17 15.25 -4.49
CA LYS A 51 18.05 14.22 -5.08
C LYS A 51 17.28 12.98 -5.52
N LEU A 52 16.07 12.78 -4.99
CA LEU A 52 15.21 11.64 -5.35
C LEU A 52 14.29 12.05 -6.48
N ILE A 53 14.63 11.63 -7.71
CA ILE A 53 13.83 11.92 -8.90
C ILE A 53 12.48 11.19 -8.84
N MET A 54 12.49 9.93 -8.39
CA MET A 54 11.31 9.10 -8.18
C MET A 54 11.55 8.09 -7.06
N PRO A 55 11.10 8.36 -5.83
CA PRO A 55 11.31 7.47 -4.69
C PRO A 55 10.37 6.27 -4.73
N THR A 56 10.87 5.11 -4.30
CA THR A 56 10.05 3.92 -4.07
C THR A 56 9.24 4.06 -2.78
N VAL A 57 8.11 3.35 -2.68
CA VAL A 57 7.32 3.31 -1.43
C VAL A 57 8.16 2.80 -0.26
N GLN A 58 9.09 1.86 -0.49
CA GLN A 58 10.01 1.40 0.55
C GLN A 58 10.89 2.54 1.08
N GLN A 59 11.51 3.34 0.20
CA GLN A 59 12.32 4.48 0.62
C GLN A 59 11.50 5.52 1.39
N LEU A 60 10.31 5.84 0.90
CA LEU A 60 9.39 6.78 1.58
C LEU A 60 8.97 6.26 2.96
N PHE A 61 8.70 4.96 3.07
CA PHE A 61 8.33 4.30 4.32
C PHE A 61 9.49 4.32 5.32
N GLU A 62 10.69 3.95 4.90
CA GLU A 62 11.90 3.99 5.74
C GLU A 62 12.22 5.40 6.23
N GLN A 63 12.10 6.40 5.35
CA GLN A 63 12.29 7.81 5.70
C GLN A 63 11.24 8.29 6.71
N SER A 64 9.96 8.00 6.46
CA SER A 64 8.85 8.35 7.36
C SER A 64 9.04 7.75 8.77
N PHE A 65 9.41 6.47 8.84
CA PHE A 65 9.64 5.77 10.10
C PHE A 65 10.87 6.31 10.86
N LEU A 66 11.95 6.59 10.13
CA LEU A 66 13.17 7.14 10.71
C LEU A 66 12.94 8.55 11.26
N ALA A 67 12.30 9.42 10.48
CA ALA A 67 12.00 10.80 10.87
C ALA A 67 11.07 10.86 12.09
N SER A 68 10.08 9.95 12.15
CA SER A 68 9.12 9.89 13.26
C SER A 68 9.63 9.10 14.47
N GLY A 69 10.78 8.43 14.36
CA GLY A 69 11.34 7.59 15.44
C GLY A 69 10.45 6.40 15.84
N ILE A 70 9.59 5.92 14.94
CA ILE A 70 8.62 4.84 15.20
C ILE A 70 9.09 3.49 14.63
N LYS A 71 8.60 2.39 15.22
CA LYS A 71 8.85 1.01 14.77
C LYS A 71 7.56 0.19 14.85
N LEU A 72 7.45 -0.90 14.10
CA LEU A 72 6.35 -1.87 14.24
C LEU A 72 6.55 -2.72 15.50
N LYS A 73 5.54 -2.78 16.37
CA LYS A 73 5.56 -3.47 17.67
C LYS A 73 5.31 -4.98 17.54
N GLU A 74 4.40 -5.38 16.65
CA GLU A 74 3.86 -6.75 16.62
C GLU A 74 4.54 -7.74 15.69
N VAL A 75 5.58 -7.35 14.94
CA VAL A 75 6.40 -8.32 14.17
C VAL A 75 7.08 -9.35 15.11
N HIS A 76 7.02 -9.14 16.43
CA HIS A 76 7.57 -10.00 17.46
C HIS A 76 6.54 -10.44 18.51
N SER A 77 5.30 -10.77 18.11
CA SER A 77 4.25 -11.20 19.04
C SER A 77 4.22 -12.72 19.24
N HIS A 78 5.00 -13.22 20.22
CA HIS A 78 4.81 -14.58 20.77
C HIS A 78 4.14 -14.48 22.15
N LYS A 79 3.05 -15.24 22.37
CA LYS A 79 2.15 -15.18 23.56
C LYS A 79 2.83 -15.31 24.93
N LYS A 80 4.12 -15.68 24.99
CA LYS A 80 4.92 -15.79 26.23
C LYS A 80 5.75 -14.54 26.56
N ARG A 81 5.74 -13.49 25.74
CA ARG A 81 6.61 -12.30 25.89
C ARG A 81 5.81 -11.03 26.14
N MET A 82 5.05 -11.02 27.25
CA MET A 82 4.17 -9.90 27.64
C MET A 82 4.87 -8.77 28.42
N THR A 83 6.14 -8.95 28.81
CA THR A 83 6.86 -8.03 29.72
C THR A 83 8.15 -7.48 29.12
N HIS A 84 8.34 -7.56 27.80
CA HIS A 84 9.60 -7.18 27.16
C HIS A 84 9.58 -5.72 26.69
N GLU A 85 10.53 -4.91 27.16
CA GLU A 85 10.81 -3.59 26.59
C GLU A 85 11.74 -3.72 25.39
N ALA A 86 11.49 -2.93 24.34
CA ALA A 86 12.28 -2.95 23.12
C ALA A 86 13.59 -2.19 23.34
N ASN A 87 14.70 -2.91 23.51
CA ASN A 87 16.04 -2.33 23.55
C ASN A 87 16.70 -2.38 22.17
N ALA A 88 17.48 -1.33 21.86
CA ALA A 88 18.36 -1.36 20.69
C ALA A 88 19.40 -2.47 20.88
N LEU A 89 19.44 -3.43 19.95
CA LEU A 89 20.40 -4.53 19.97
C LEU A 89 21.80 -3.97 19.68
N LYS A 90 22.59 -3.78 20.73
CA LYS A 90 24.05 -3.71 20.59
C LYS A 90 24.53 -5.14 20.43
N VAL A 91 24.93 -5.53 19.22
CA VAL A 91 25.57 -6.82 18.98
C VAL A 91 26.87 -6.82 19.80
N PRO A 92 27.00 -7.63 20.86
CA PRO A 92 28.24 -7.68 21.63
C PRO A 92 29.36 -8.23 20.73
N THR A 93 30.61 -7.80 20.97
CA THR A 93 31.76 -8.14 20.11
C THR A 93 31.96 -9.65 19.95
N ASP A 94 31.58 -10.43 20.95
CA ASP A 94 31.64 -11.90 20.95
C ASP A 94 30.63 -12.56 19.99
N PHE A 95 29.57 -11.82 19.60
CA PHE A 95 28.54 -12.25 18.66
C PHE A 95 28.77 -11.72 17.23
N THR A 96 29.86 -10.98 16.97
CA THR A 96 30.24 -10.54 15.61
C THR A 96 30.40 -11.73 14.66
N VAL A 97 30.90 -12.87 15.18
CA VAL A 97 31.06 -14.13 14.43
C VAL A 97 29.71 -14.81 14.14
N LEU A 98 28.70 -14.54 14.97
CA LEU A 98 27.33 -14.99 14.77
C LEU A 98 26.54 -14.07 13.84
N GLN A 99 27.03 -12.86 13.52
CA GLN A 99 26.44 -12.02 12.48
C GLN A 99 26.43 -12.73 11.11
N GLU A 100 27.45 -13.55 10.84
CA GLU A 100 27.52 -14.39 9.63
C GLU A 100 26.54 -15.58 9.65
N HIS A 101 26.07 -16.00 10.84
CA HIS A 101 25.24 -17.19 11.03
C HIS A 101 23.78 -16.89 11.49
N CYS A 102 23.51 -15.68 11.97
CA CYS A 102 22.20 -15.19 12.35
C CYS A 102 21.63 -14.34 11.22
N VAL A 103 21.00 -15.00 10.24
CA VAL A 103 20.19 -14.28 9.26
C VAL A 103 18.92 -13.80 9.96
N ILE A 104 18.79 -12.48 10.17
CA ILE A 104 17.52 -11.91 10.62
C ILE A 104 16.49 -12.22 9.54
N PRO A 105 15.43 -13.00 9.83
CA PRO A 105 14.45 -13.36 8.82
C PRO A 105 13.77 -12.08 8.33
N ARG A 106 13.91 -11.81 7.03
CA ARG A 106 13.22 -10.71 6.37
C ARG A 106 11.83 -11.19 6.00
N LEU A 107 10.82 -10.52 6.54
CA LEU A 107 9.44 -10.71 6.12
C LEU A 107 9.15 -9.68 5.03
N TYR A 108 8.70 -10.18 3.88
CA TYR A 108 8.33 -9.36 2.74
C TYR A 108 6.81 -9.31 2.65
N MET A 109 6.28 -8.12 2.36
CA MET A 109 4.88 -7.95 2.01
C MET A 109 4.75 -7.73 0.51
N GLU A 110 3.67 -8.23 -0.06
CA GLU A 110 3.37 -8.12 -1.48
C GLU A 110 2.38 -6.98 -1.72
N LEU A 111 2.71 -6.07 -2.65
CA LEU A 111 1.77 -5.07 -3.15
C LEU A 111 0.68 -5.78 -3.96
N PHE A 112 -0.58 -5.62 -3.56
CA PHE A 112 -1.71 -6.26 -4.25
C PHE A 112 -2.76 -5.26 -4.75
N ALA A 113 -2.79 -4.03 -4.24
CA ALA A 113 -3.67 -3.00 -4.76
C ALA A 113 -3.09 -1.60 -4.57
N VAL A 114 -3.38 -0.71 -5.52
CA VAL A 114 -3.08 0.71 -5.46
C VAL A 114 -4.36 1.49 -5.77
N VAL A 115 -4.76 2.33 -4.83
CA VAL A 115 -5.84 3.32 -5.02
C VAL A 115 -5.21 4.59 -5.55
N CYS A 116 -5.75 5.11 -6.65
CA CYS A 116 -5.31 6.35 -7.27
C CYS A 116 -6.42 7.39 -7.26
N ILE A 117 -6.05 8.66 -7.08
CA ILE A 117 -6.94 9.81 -7.20
C ILE A 117 -6.23 10.98 -7.89
N ALA A 118 -6.81 11.46 -8.98
CA ALA A 118 -6.31 12.66 -9.66
C ALA A 118 -6.92 13.94 -9.05
N THR A 119 -8.25 13.98 -8.93
CA THR A 119 -9.00 15.15 -8.44
C THR A 119 -10.04 14.74 -7.40
N SER A 120 -11.07 14.02 -7.83
CA SER A 120 -12.19 13.57 -6.99
C SER A 120 -12.69 12.17 -7.35
N HIS A 121 -12.04 11.52 -8.31
CA HIS A 121 -12.44 10.23 -8.84
C HIS A 121 -11.40 9.17 -8.51
N TYR A 122 -11.78 8.29 -7.57
CA TYR A 122 -10.97 7.15 -7.18
C TYR A 122 -11.05 6.04 -8.23
N VAL A 123 -9.88 5.54 -8.62
CA VAL A 123 -9.73 4.33 -9.43
C VAL A 123 -8.73 3.41 -8.77
N THR A 124 -8.71 2.14 -9.15
CA THR A 124 -7.85 1.16 -8.48
C THR A 124 -7.14 0.26 -9.47
N PHE A 125 -5.87 -0.02 -9.18
CA PHE A 125 -5.11 -1.11 -9.78
C PHE A 125 -5.07 -2.26 -8.79
N VAL A 126 -5.42 -3.48 -9.22
CA VAL A 126 -5.52 -4.65 -8.36
C VAL A 126 -4.83 -5.85 -9.01
N LYS A 127 -4.00 -6.54 -8.23
CA LYS A 127 -3.34 -7.78 -8.62
C LYS A 127 -4.35 -8.92 -8.66
N SER A 128 -4.47 -9.56 -9.80
CA SER A 128 -5.52 -10.54 -10.13
C SER A 128 -5.00 -11.98 -10.07
N GLY A 129 -4.36 -12.32 -8.96
CA GLY A 129 -3.85 -13.67 -8.71
C GLY A 129 -2.70 -13.68 -7.69
N PRO A 130 -2.33 -14.88 -7.20
CA PRO A 130 -1.18 -15.03 -6.32
C PRO A 130 0.14 -15.00 -7.10
N GLY A 131 1.20 -14.56 -6.44
CA GLY A 131 2.56 -14.67 -6.93
C GLY A 131 3.00 -13.49 -7.81
N PRO A 132 4.31 -13.35 -8.05
CA PRO A 132 4.91 -12.16 -8.66
C PRO A 132 4.37 -11.86 -10.06
N ASP A 133 4.10 -12.90 -10.87
CA ASP A 133 3.69 -12.79 -12.27
C ASP A 133 2.17 -12.63 -12.46
N ALA A 134 1.39 -12.50 -11.39
CA ALA A 134 -0.05 -12.36 -11.53
C ALA A 134 -0.42 -11.10 -12.31
N PRO A 135 -1.40 -11.19 -13.23
CA PRO A 135 -1.81 -10.05 -14.04
C PRO A 135 -2.44 -8.98 -13.16
N TRP A 136 -2.31 -7.72 -13.57
CA TRP A 136 -3.00 -6.63 -12.91
C TRP A 136 -4.27 -6.27 -13.67
N CYS A 137 -5.27 -5.76 -12.95
CA CYS A 137 -6.45 -5.14 -13.52
C CYS A 137 -6.54 -3.68 -13.06
N PHE A 138 -6.99 -2.83 -13.97
CA PHE A 138 -7.49 -1.50 -13.67
C PHE A 138 -9.01 -1.56 -13.49
N PHE A 139 -9.53 -0.85 -12.49
CA PHE A 139 -10.96 -0.75 -12.22
C PHE A 139 -11.38 0.71 -12.07
N ASP A 140 -12.44 1.06 -12.80
CA ASP A 140 -13.11 2.35 -12.74
C ASP A 140 -14.62 2.14 -12.56
N SER A 141 -15.16 2.61 -11.43
CA SER A 141 -16.58 2.46 -11.09
C SER A 141 -17.53 3.36 -11.90
N MET A 142 -16.98 4.39 -12.56
CA MET A 142 -17.72 5.38 -13.34
C MET A 142 -17.11 5.59 -14.73
N ALA A 143 -16.61 4.50 -15.35
CA ALA A 143 -15.95 4.53 -16.65
C ALA A 143 -16.87 5.05 -17.78
N ASP A 144 -18.15 4.70 -17.72
CA ASP A 144 -19.17 5.18 -18.68
C ASP A 144 -20.51 5.43 -17.96
N ARG A 145 -21.44 6.10 -18.64
CA ARG A 145 -22.79 6.40 -18.14
C ARG A 145 -23.83 6.16 -19.21
N LYS A 146 -24.85 5.36 -18.88
CA LYS A 146 -26.02 5.19 -19.74
C LYS A 146 -27.17 6.08 -19.28
N GLY A 147 -27.58 6.99 -20.16
CA GLY A 147 -28.72 7.89 -19.93
C GLY A 147 -28.35 9.17 -19.16
N GLU A 148 -29.29 10.11 -19.12
CA GLU A 148 -29.08 11.43 -18.52
C GLU A 148 -29.53 11.46 -17.04
N GLN A 149 -30.69 12.07 -16.75
CA GLN A 149 -31.18 12.31 -15.39
C GLN A 149 -31.50 11.01 -14.62
N ASN A 150 -32.07 10.02 -15.29
CA ASN A 150 -32.33 8.68 -14.72
C ASN A 150 -31.30 7.64 -15.18
N GLY A 151 -30.11 8.11 -15.55
CA GLY A 151 -29.03 7.26 -15.99
C GLY A 151 -28.31 6.55 -14.83
N TYR A 152 -27.48 5.57 -15.18
CA TYR A 152 -26.64 4.84 -14.23
C TYR A 152 -25.21 4.71 -14.78
N ASN A 153 -24.25 4.56 -13.86
CA ASN A 153 -22.84 4.37 -14.20
C ASN A 153 -22.58 2.93 -14.63
N ILE A 154 -21.69 2.74 -15.59
CA ILE A 154 -21.21 1.45 -16.06
C ILE A 154 -19.75 1.33 -15.59
N PRO A 155 -19.44 0.36 -14.71
CA PRO A 155 -18.07 0.12 -14.30
C PRO A 155 -17.28 -0.60 -15.40
N GLU A 156 -15.98 -0.37 -15.44
CA GLU A 156 -15.06 -1.06 -16.35
C GLU A 156 -13.93 -1.73 -15.57
N VAL A 157 -13.57 -2.94 -16.01
CA VAL A 157 -12.37 -3.66 -15.58
C VAL A 157 -11.51 -3.93 -16.81
N VAL A 158 -10.28 -3.41 -16.81
CA VAL A 158 -9.34 -3.55 -17.91
C VAL A 158 -8.12 -4.32 -17.45
N LEU A 159 -7.71 -5.35 -18.21
CA LEU A 159 -6.47 -6.07 -17.94
C LEU A 159 -5.25 -5.19 -18.25
N CYS A 160 -4.30 -5.17 -17.32
CA CYS A 160 -3.02 -4.45 -17.42
C CYS A 160 -1.85 -5.45 -17.32
N PRO A 161 -1.65 -6.34 -18.32
CA PRO A 161 -0.65 -7.40 -18.25
C PRO A 161 0.79 -6.85 -18.15
N ASP A 162 1.05 -5.68 -18.72
CA ASP A 162 2.37 -5.06 -18.70
C ASP A 162 2.67 -4.30 -17.41
N LEU A 163 1.68 -4.06 -16.54
CA LEU A 163 1.88 -3.26 -15.33
C LEU A 163 2.92 -3.90 -14.39
N GLY A 164 2.95 -5.23 -14.28
CA GLY A 164 3.97 -5.91 -13.48
C GLY A 164 5.40 -5.62 -13.93
N ARG A 165 5.62 -5.38 -15.24
CA ARG A 165 6.94 -5.02 -15.79
C ARG A 165 7.35 -3.60 -15.39
N TRP A 166 6.40 -2.68 -15.33
CA TRP A 166 6.62 -1.30 -14.89
C TRP A 166 6.86 -1.17 -13.38
N LEU A 167 6.42 -2.15 -12.59
CA LEU A 167 6.65 -2.22 -11.14
C LEU A 167 7.91 -3.00 -10.75
N ALA A 168 8.60 -3.63 -11.71
CA ALA A 168 9.81 -4.39 -11.45
C ALA A 168 11.00 -3.46 -11.09
N GLU A 169 12.02 -4.01 -10.42
CA GLU A 169 13.15 -3.24 -9.88
C GLU A 169 13.91 -2.39 -10.91
N ASP A 170 13.86 -2.74 -12.21
CA ASP A 170 14.57 -2.05 -13.30
C ASP A 170 13.73 -0.98 -14.03
N TRP A 171 12.61 -0.55 -13.44
CA TRP A 171 11.70 0.42 -14.08
C TRP A 171 12.35 1.79 -14.34
N ASP A 172 13.30 2.19 -13.50
CA ASP A 172 14.04 3.47 -13.56
C ASP A 172 14.92 3.55 -14.81
N LYS A 173 15.58 2.45 -15.18
CA LYS A 173 16.40 2.32 -16.40
C LYS A 173 15.54 2.45 -17.65
N GLN A 174 14.30 1.96 -17.61
CA GLN A 174 13.36 2.11 -18.72
C GLN A 174 12.92 3.57 -18.87
N LEU A 175 12.59 4.25 -17.77
CA LEU A 175 12.18 5.65 -17.79
C LEU A 175 13.29 6.61 -18.26
N LEU A 176 14.54 6.36 -17.85
CA LEU A 176 15.70 7.17 -18.21
C LEU A 176 16.14 6.98 -19.67
N SER A 177 15.85 5.81 -20.26
CA SER A 177 16.23 5.49 -21.64
C SER A 177 15.14 5.83 -22.66
N SER A 178 13.86 5.73 -22.28
CA SER A 178 12.75 6.17 -23.13
C SER A 178 12.46 7.65 -22.88
N SER A 179 12.47 8.47 -23.93
CA SER A 179 11.82 9.77 -23.87
C SER A 179 10.38 9.55 -23.38
N GLN A 180 9.91 10.34 -22.41
CA GLN A 180 8.63 10.23 -21.67
C GLN A 180 7.34 10.03 -22.51
N SER A 181 7.44 10.00 -23.84
CA SER A 181 6.40 9.80 -24.83
C SER A 181 5.86 8.36 -25.01
N THR A 182 6.46 7.33 -24.40
CA THR A 182 6.05 5.92 -24.63
C THR A 182 5.27 5.27 -23.48
N MET A 183 5.11 5.95 -22.34
CA MET A 183 4.42 5.39 -21.18
C MET A 183 2.89 5.37 -21.40
N PRO A 184 2.20 4.23 -21.24
CA PRO A 184 0.75 4.15 -21.31
C PRO A 184 0.06 5.05 -20.26
N ASP A 185 -1.10 5.61 -20.58
CA ASP A 185 -1.75 6.59 -19.71
C ASP A 185 -2.16 6.03 -18.35
N TYR A 186 -2.54 4.75 -18.28
CA TYR A 186 -2.83 4.08 -17.01
C TYR A 186 -1.59 3.96 -16.11
N ILE A 187 -0.38 3.85 -16.69
CA ILE A 187 0.88 3.83 -15.93
C ILE A 187 1.21 5.24 -15.43
N LYS A 188 1.03 6.28 -16.25
CA LYS A 188 1.20 7.67 -15.80
C LYS A 188 0.30 7.98 -14.63
N ARG A 189 -0.97 7.56 -14.74
CA ARG A 189 -1.98 7.69 -13.70
C ARG A 189 -1.53 7.01 -12.41
N LEU A 190 -1.01 5.78 -12.50
CA LEU A 190 -0.47 5.09 -11.32
C LEU A 190 0.65 5.87 -10.63
N PHE A 191 1.64 6.36 -11.38
CA PHE A 191 2.80 7.05 -10.79
C PHE A 191 2.51 8.48 -10.33
N SER A 192 1.57 9.18 -10.96
CA SER A 192 1.23 10.57 -10.61
C SER A 192 0.13 10.67 -9.57
N ASP A 193 -0.79 9.71 -9.54
CA ASP A 193 -2.03 9.82 -8.77
C ASP A 193 -2.15 8.77 -7.66
N ALA A 194 -1.09 8.01 -7.35
CA ALA A 194 -1.12 7.02 -6.25
C ALA A 194 -1.45 7.69 -4.90
N TYR A 195 -2.52 7.20 -4.28
CA TYR A 195 -3.03 7.69 -2.99
C TYR A 195 -2.76 6.71 -1.86
N MET A 196 -3.13 5.44 -2.04
CA MET A 196 -3.01 4.41 -1.02
C MET A 196 -2.48 3.12 -1.63
N CYS A 197 -1.41 2.57 -1.04
CA CYS A 197 -0.83 1.29 -1.43
C CYS A 197 -1.18 0.23 -0.40
N LEU A 198 -1.74 -0.90 -0.85
CA LEU A 198 -2.16 -1.99 0.01
C LEU A 198 -1.21 -3.18 -0.16
N TYR A 199 -0.69 -3.63 0.98
CA TYR A 199 0.28 -4.72 1.08
C TYR A 199 -0.30 -5.88 1.91
N GLN A 200 0.00 -7.11 1.50
CA GLN A 200 -0.44 -8.32 2.19
C GLN A 200 0.72 -9.28 2.43
N SER A 201 0.58 -10.20 3.40
CA SER A 201 1.54 -11.29 3.57
C SER A 201 1.34 -12.36 2.47
N PRO A 202 2.39 -12.80 1.77
CA PRO A 202 2.31 -13.92 0.82
C PRO A 202 1.79 -15.22 1.46
N ASP A 203 2.02 -15.42 2.76
CA ASP A 203 1.62 -16.63 3.48
C ASP A 203 0.10 -16.75 3.62
N LEU A 204 -0.63 -15.64 3.60
CA LEU A 204 -2.11 -15.64 3.63
C LEU A 204 -2.70 -16.24 2.35
N LEU A 205 -1.96 -16.26 1.24
CA LEU A 205 -2.38 -16.88 -0.01
C LEU A 205 -2.24 -18.42 0.00
N MET A 206 -1.48 -18.99 0.95
CA MET A 206 -1.25 -20.43 1.04
C MET A 206 -2.31 -21.19 1.86
N TYR A 207 -3.16 -20.47 2.61
CA TYR A 207 -4.30 -21.07 3.30
C TYR A 207 -5.54 -21.01 2.39
N ARG A 208 -5.62 -21.95 1.45
CA ARG A 208 -6.84 -22.28 0.70
C ARG A 208 -7.27 -23.71 0.99
#